data_AF-A0A9W7ZUT4-F1
#
_entry.id   AF-A0A9W7ZUT4-F1
#
_cell.length_a   1.000
_cell.length_b   1.000
_cell.length_c   1.000
_cell.angle_alpha   90.00
_cell.angle_beta   90.00
_cell.angle_gamma   90.00
#
_symmetry.space_group_name_H-M   'P 1'
#
loop_
_entity.id
_entity.type
_entity.pdbx_description
1 polymer ?
#
loop_
_entity_poly.entity_id
_entity_poly.type
_entity_poly.pdbx_seq_one_letter_code
_entity_poly.pdbx_strand_id
1 'polypeptide(L)' 'MGKVHGSLARAGKVKSQTPKVEKQDKKKLPKGRALKRLKYTRRFASVTTVTKRR' A
#
# COMPACT_ATOMS: atom_id res chain seq x y z
N MET A 1 12.31 4.53 -42.77
CA MET A 1 11.32 4.36 -41.68
C MET A 1 12.08 4.18 -40.37
N GLY A 2 12.38 5.30 -39.71
CA GLY A 2 13.35 5.35 -38.61
C GLY A 2 12.85 4.66 -37.34
N LYS A 3 13.80 4.14 -36.56
CA LYS A 3 13.57 3.62 -35.22
C LYS A 3 13.16 4.79 -34.30
N VAL A 4 11.85 5.05 -34.21
CA VAL A 4 11.32 6.08 -33.33
C VAL A 4 11.38 5.58 -31.88
N HIS A 5 12.17 6.26 -31.04
CA HIS A 5 12.17 6.00 -29.61
C HIS A 5 10.81 6.35 -29.01
N GLY A 6 10.23 5.44 -28.23
CA GLY A 6 8.91 5.65 -27.61
C GLY A 6 7.71 5.19 -28.45
N SER A 7 7.88 4.17 -29.30
CA SER A 7 6.77 3.54 -30.03
C SER A 7 5.61 3.14 -29.11
N LEU A 8 4.37 3.40 -29.54
CA LEU A 8 3.14 3.06 -28.82
C LEU A 8 2.94 1.55 -28.58
N ALA A 9 3.63 0.69 -29.33
CA ALA A 9 3.57 -0.77 -29.21
C ALA A 9 3.87 -1.32 -27.79
N ARG A 10 4.52 -0.53 -26.92
CA ARG A 10 4.84 -0.92 -25.54
C ARG A 10 3.88 -0.33 -24.49
N ALA A 11 2.91 0.49 -24.91
CA ALA A 11 1.95 1.09 -24.00
C ALA A 11 1.10 -0.01 -23.33
N GLY A 12 0.95 0.07 -22.00
CA GLY A 12 0.13 -0.89 -21.24
C GLY A 12 0.74 -2.29 -21.04
N LYS A 13 1.86 -2.64 -21.69
CA LYS A 13 2.52 -3.97 -21.61
C LYS A 13 2.65 -4.47 -20.17
N VAL A 14 3.10 -3.61 -19.26
CA VAL A 14 3.37 -4.02 -17.87
C VAL A 14 2.07 -4.32 -17.12
N LYS A 15 1.01 -3.54 -17.34
CA LYS A 15 -0.28 -3.70 -16.66
C LYS A 15 -1.04 -4.95 -17.13
N SER A 16 -0.90 -5.32 -18.40
CA SER A 16 -1.52 -6.55 -18.93
C SER A 16 -0.73 -7.81 -18.57
N GLN A 17 0.60 -7.70 -18.39
CA GLN A 17 1.43 -8.81 -17.98
C GLN A 17 1.24 -9.19 -16.50
N THR A 18 0.91 -8.23 -15.63
CA THR A 18 0.70 -8.50 -14.20
C THR A 18 -0.57 -9.33 -13.95
N PRO A 19 -0.52 -10.38 -13.12
CA PRO A 19 -1.70 -11.17 -12.79
C PRO A 19 -2.75 -10.32 -12.09
N LYS A 20 -4.02 -10.49 -12.46
CA LYS A 20 -5.12 -9.78 -11.81
C LYS A 20 -5.46 -10.44 -10.49
N VAL A 21 -5.21 -9.74 -9.39
CA VAL A 21 -5.60 -10.18 -8.04
C VAL A 21 -6.91 -9.51 -7.64
N GLU A 22 -7.88 -10.32 -7.23
CA GLU A 22 -9.16 -9.85 -6.69
C GLU A 22 -9.00 -9.24 -5.30
N LYS A 23 -9.95 -8.38 -4.92
CA LYS A 23 -9.91 -7.75 -3.59
C LYS A 23 -10.33 -8.80 -2.56
N GLN A 24 -9.48 -9.01 -1.56
CA GLN A 24 -9.83 -9.83 -0.40
C GLN A 24 -10.80 -9.09 0.52
N ASP A 25 -11.76 -9.80 1.08
CA ASP A 25 -12.64 -9.28 2.11
C ASP A 25 -11.87 -9.05 3.41
N LYS A 26 -11.94 -7.81 3.91
CA LYS A 26 -11.26 -7.38 5.13
C LYS A 26 -12.26 -6.77 6.10
N LYS A 27 -12.04 -7.02 7.39
CA LYS A 27 -12.83 -6.41 8.46
C LYS A 27 -12.76 -4.88 8.34
N LYS A 28 -13.92 -4.22 8.52
CA LYS A 28 -14.00 -2.76 8.48
C LYS A 28 -13.14 -2.19 9.61
N LEU A 29 -12.23 -1.29 9.25
CA LEU A 29 -11.50 -0.51 10.24
C LEU A 29 -12.43 0.54 10.85
N PRO A 30 -12.33 0.81 12.16
CA PRO A 30 -13.06 1.90 12.77
C PRO A 30 -12.64 3.24 12.13
N LYS A 31 -13.55 4.21 12.11
CA LYS A 31 -13.30 5.56 11.57
C LYS A 31 -13.25 6.60 12.69
N GLY A 32 -12.68 7.78 12.40
CA GLY A 32 -12.68 8.92 13.32
C GLY A 32 -11.90 8.69 14.61
N ARG A 33 -12.52 9.02 15.75
CA ARG A 33 -11.90 8.99 17.09
C ARG A 33 -11.43 7.59 17.49
N ALA A 34 -12.21 6.55 17.16
CA ALA A 34 -11.85 5.17 17.48
C ALA A 34 -10.56 4.74 16.77
N LEU A 35 -10.37 5.15 15.50
CA LEU A 35 -9.12 4.88 14.77
C LEU A 35 -7.93 5.63 15.38
N LYS A 36 -8.14 6.89 15.78
CA LYS A 36 -7.09 7.69 16.44
C LYS A 36 -6.65 7.04 17.75
N ARG A 37 -7.60 6.56 18.58
CA ARG A 37 -7.29 5.84 19.82
C ARG A 37 -6.49 4.56 19.55
N LEU A 38 -6.95 3.74 18.60
CA LEU A 38 -6.27 2.51 18.22
C LEU A 38 -4.84 2.76 17.70
N LYS A 39 -4.63 3.80 16.89
CA LYS A 39 -3.28 4.20 16.43
C LYS A 39 -2.39 4.66 17.58
N TYR A 40 -2.91 5.48 18.50
CA TYR A 40 -2.17 5.95 19.67
C TYR A 40 -1.76 4.78 20.57
N THR A 41 -2.71 3.91 20.90
CA THR A 41 -2.44 2.74 21.75
C THR A 41 -1.34 1.88 21.14
N ARG A 42 -1.42 1.55 19.85
CA ARG A 42 -0.39 0.74 19.15
C ARG A 42 0.98 1.40 19.03
N ARG A 43 1.05 2.72 18.95
CA ARG A 43 2.32 3.43 18.69
C ARG A 43 3.04 3.82 19.98
N PHE A 44 2.29 4.13 21.03
CA PHE A 44 2.81 4.82 22.21
C PHE A 44 2.46 4.14 23.52
N ALA A 45 1.25 3.58 23.66
CA ALA A 45 0.83 3.03 24.97
C ALA A 45 1.22 1.56 25.17
N SER A 46 1.18 0.74 24.11
CA SER A 46 1.49 -0.69 24.18
C SER A 46 2.91 -1.05 23.73
N VAL A 47 3.75 -0.05 23.45
CA VAL A 47 5.15 -0.25 23.06
C VAL A 47 6.00 0.24 24.22
N THR A 48 6.51 -0.70 25.02
CA THR A 48 7.69 -0.45 25.85
C THR A 48 8.77 0.08 24.92
N THR A 49 9.29 1.27 25.18
CA THR A 49 10.36 1.89 24.39
C THR A 49 11.63 1.07 24.54
N VAL A 50 11.71 -0.07 23.86
CA VAL A 50 12.95 -0.82 23.71
C VAL A 50 13.90 0.14 23.02
N THR A 51 14.96 0.50 23.74
CA THR A 51 16.04 1.43 23.39
C THR A 51 16.87 0.90 22.22
N LYS A 52 16.21 0.57 21.11
CA LYS A 52 16.85 0.31 19.83
C LYS A 52 16.22 1.25 18.82
N ARG A 53 17.09 2.11 18.29
CA ARG A 53 16.86 3.10 17.24
C ARG A 53 15.77 2.63 16.27
N ARG A 54 14.70 3.44 16.18
CA ARG A 54 13.78 3.41 15.05
C ARG A 54 14.43 4.04 13.83
#